data_AF-A0A920UBK7-F1
#
_entry.id   AF-A0A920UBK7-F1
#
_cell.length_a   1.000
_cell.length_b   1.000
_cell.length_c   1.000
_cell.angle_alpha   90.00
_cell.angle_beta   90.00
_cell.angle_gamma   90.00
#
_symmetry.space_group_name_H-M   'P 1'
#
loop_
_entity.id
_entity.type
_entity.pdbx_description
1 polymer ?
#
loop_
_entity_poly.entity_id
_entity_poly.type
_entity_poly.pdbx_seq_one_letter_code
_entity_poly.pdbx_strand_id
1 'polypeptide(L)' 'MACSSASGASGTGDGEFNTPYGIGVASDGSVYIADNYNYRIQKFTSDGVFVSKWGTQGAGDGTI' A
#
# COMPACT_ATOMS: atom_id res chain seq x y z
N MET A 1 -17.98 -19.19 7.60
CA MET A 1 -16.57 -18.74 7.51
C MET A 1 -16.52 -17.63 6.49
N ALA A 2 -16.47 -16.37 6.94
CA ALA A 2 -16.27 -15.24 6.06
C ALA A 2 -14.78 -15.19 5.69
N CYS A 3 -14.47 -15.28 4.40
CA CYS A 3 -13.15 -14.89 3.91
C CYS A 3 -13.12 -13.36 3.88
N SER A 4 -12.79 -12.74 5.02
CA SER A 4 -12.74 -11.28 5.18
C SER A 4 -11.31 -10.76 5.11
N SER A 5 -10.61 -11.08 4.03
CA SER A 5 -9.29 -10.50 3.74
C SER A 5 -9.14 -10.33 2.23
N ALA A 6 -9.84 -9.33 1.68
CA ALA A 6 -9.62 -8.88 0.31
C ALA A 6 -8.42 -7.92 0.26
N SER A 7 -7.24 -8.40 0.64
CA SER A 7 -5.98 -7.69 0.39
C SER A 7 -5.69 -7.79 -1.11
N GLY A 8 -5.78 -6.66 -1.82
CA GLY A 8 -5.63 -6.61 -3.28
C GLY A 8 -6.85 -6.11 -4.07
N ALA A 9 -7.95 -5.73 -3.43
CA ALA A 9 -9.10 -5.16 -4.12
C ALA A 9 -8.80 -3.74 -4.65
N SER A 10 -9.40 -3.38 -5.78
CA SER A 10 -9.36 -2.02 -6.31
C SER A 10 -10.01 -1.05 -5.34
N GLY A 11 -9.31 0.00 -4.91
CA GLY A 11 -9.87 0.99 -3.99
C GLY A 11 -8.85 1.94 -3.37
N THR A 12 -9.31 2.70 -2.39
CA THR A 12 -8.55 3.78 -1.72
C THR A 12 -8.37 3.52 -0.21
N GLY A 13 -8.96 2.45 0.32
CA GLY A 13 -8.83 2.00 1.70
C GLY A 13 -7.47 1.37 2.03
N ASP A 14 -7.25 1.02 3.28
CA ASP A 14 -6.01 0.36 3.73
C ASP A 14 -5.97 -1.07 3.19
N GLY A 15 -4.87 -1.44 2.51
CA GLY A 15 -4.77 -2.74 1.84
C GLY A 15 -5.51 -2.85 0.50
N GLU A 16 -6.15 -1.77 0.05
CA GLU A 16 -6.69 -1.62 -1.30
C GLU A 16 -5.72 -0.85 -2.18
N PHE A 17 -5.77 -1.07 -3.50
CA PHE A 17 -4.83 -0.45 -4.43
C PHE A 17 -5.55 0.15 -5.64
N ASN A 18 -4.95 1.19 -6.22
CA ASN A 18 -5.36 1.75 -7.49
C ASN A 18 -4.15 1.81 -8.42
N THR A 19 -4.06 0.80 -9.27
CA THR A 19 -2.94 0.58 -10.21
C THR A 19 -1.59 0.63 -9.49
N PRO A 20 -1.22 -0.40 -8.71
CA PRO A 20 0.09 -0.45 -8.06
C PRO A 20 1.19 -0.74 -9.10
N TYR A 21 2.28 0.03 -9.07
CA TYR A 21 3.34 -0.04 -10.10
C TYR A 21 4.57 -0.81 -9.63
N GLY A 22 4.73 -0.96 -8.32
CA GLY A 22 5.94 -1.57 -7.75
C GLY A 22 5.72 -2.15 -6.38
N ILE A 23 6.46 -3.21 -6.10
CA ILE A 23 6.55 -3.88 -4.81
C ILE A 23 8.03 -3.99 -4.42
N GLY A 24 8.33 -3.67 -3.17
CA GLY A 24 9.65 -3.84 -2.57
C GLY A 24 9.53 -4.61 -1.25
N VAL A 25 10.45 -5.54 -1.02
CA VAL A 25 10.53 -6.30 0.23
C VAL A 25 11.85 -5.95 0.92
N ALA A 26 11.75 -5.45 2.15
CA ALA A 26 12.92 -5.15 2.97
C ALA A 26 13.48 -6.42 3.63
N SER A 27 14.72 -6.33 4.12
CA SER A 27 15.41 -7.46 4.75
C SER A 27 14.76 -7.94 6.05
N ASP A 28 13.93 -7.11 6.69
CA ASP A 28 13.12 -7.44 7.87
C ASP A 28 11.80 -8.15 7.49
N GLY A 29 11.55 -8.36 6.20
CA GLY A 29 10.31 -8.94 5.68
C GLY A 29 9.17 -7.93 5.48
N SER A 30 9.37 -6.65 5.78
CA SER A 30 8.37 -5.61 5.49
C SER A 30 8.14 -5.47 3.99
N VAL A 31 6.88 -5.38 3.57
CA VAL A 31 6.50 -5.20 2.16
C VAL A 31 6.02 -3.78 1.93
N TYR A 32 6.49 -3.15 0.86
CA TYR A 32 6.13 -1.79 0.46
C TYR A 32 5.53 -1.84 -0.94
N ILE A 33 4.36 -1.23 -1.13
CA ILE A 33 3.67 -1.18 -2.41
C ILE A 33 3.49 0.28 -2.82
N ALA A 34 3.95 0.61 -4.03
CA ALA A 34 3.73 1.90 -4.66
C ALA A 34 2.37 1.91 -5.35
N ASP A 35 1.42 2.63 -4.77
CA ASP A 35 0.01 2.69 -5.16
C ASP A 35 -0.23 3.98 -5.96
N ASN A 36 0.05 3.88 -7.27
CA ASN A 36 0.35 5.04 -8.12
C ASN A 36 -0.83 6.00 -8.26
N TYR A 37 -2.03 5.50 -8.53
CA TYR A 37 -3.19 6.37 -8.69
C TYR A 37 -3.80 6.84 -7.37
N ASN A 38 -3.35 6.28 -6.24
CA ASN A 38 -3.65 6.81 -4.92
C ASN A 38 -2.54 7.72 -4.38
N TYR A 39 -1.46 7.94 -5.15
CA TYR A 39 -0.34 8.81 -4.80
C TYR A 39 0.25 8.50 -3.43
N ARG A 40 0.35 7.22 -3.09
CA ARG A 40 0.80 6.76 -1.77
C ARG A 40 1.69 5.53 -1.86
N ILE A 41 2.50 5.33 -0.82
CA ILE A 41 3.12 4.05 -0.50
C ILE A 41 2.34 3.43 0.66
N GLN A 42 2.09 2.13 0.58
CA GLN A 42 1.57 1.36 1.70
C GLN A 42 2.61 0.34 2.17
N LYS A 43 2.80 0.25 3.50
CA LYS A 43 3.65 -0.72 4.17
C LYS A 43 2.82 -1.83 4.78
N PHE A 44 3.29 -3.07 4.65
CA PHE A 44 2.73 -4.27 5.23
C PHE A 44 3.79 -5.06 5.99
N THR A 45 3.34 -5.92 6.89
CA THR A 45 4.17 -6.96 7.49
C THR A 45 4.46 -8.07 6.47
N SER A 46 5.36 -8.99 6.82
CA SER A 46 5.64 -10.20 6.03
C SER A 46 4.40 -11.07 5.80
N ASP A 47 3.43 -10.99 6.71
CA ASP A 47 2.16 -11.73 6.65
C ASP A 47 1.08 -10.98 5.85
N GLY A 48 1.42 -9.85 5.23
CA GLY A 48 0.50 -9.05 4.44
C GLY A 48 -0.47 -8.19 5.24
N VAL A 49 -0.20 -7.96 6.54
CA VAL A 49 -1.03 -7.09 7.39
C VAL A 49 -0.64 -5.63 7.16
N PHE A 50 -1.62 -4.76 6.90
CA PHE A 50 -1.38 -3.33 6.73
C PHE A 50 -0.77 -2.71 8.00
N VAL A 51 0.29 -1.93 7.83
CA VAL A 51 1.01 -1.26 8.93
C VAL A 51 0.79 0.25 8.88
N SER A 52 1.04 0.87 7.73
CA SER A 52 0.97 2.32 7.57
C SER A 52 0.98 2.74 6.10
N LYS A 53 0.62 4.00 5.83
CA LYS A 53 0.70 4.63 4.51
C LYS A 53 1.18 6.06 4.59
N TRP A 54 1.81 6.54 3.53
CA TRP A 54 2.24 7.93 3.37
C TRP A 54 2.26 8.32 1.89
N GLY A 55 2.29 9.63 1.63
CA GLY A 55 2.13 10.21 0.30
C GLY A 55 0.68 10.66 0.06
N THR A 56 0.56 11.75 -0.69
CA THR A 56 -0.70 12.34 -1.17
C THR A 56 -0.45 12.97 -2.54
N GLN A 57 -1.50 13.10 -3.35
CA GLN A 57 -1.42 13.82 -4.63
C GLN A 57 -0.92 15.26 -4.38
N GLY A 58 0.15 15.67 -5.05
CA GLY A 58 0.99 16.74 -4.54
C GLY A 58 0.57 18.18 -4.81
N ALA A 59 0.94 19.03 -3.82
CA ALA A 59 1.51 20.38 -4.00
C ALA A 59 2.46 20.78 -2.83
N GLY A 60 3.19 19.83 -2.22
CA GLY A 60 4.11 20.10 -1.09
C GLY A 60 5.11 18.97 -0.82
N ASP A 61 6.07 19.18 0.09
CA ASP A 61 7.13 18.19 0.37
C ASP A 61 6.56 16.88 0.97
N GLY A 62 7.03 15.72 0.48
CA GLY A 62 6.52 14.40 0.88
C GLY A 62 5.45 13.80 -0.05
N THR A 63 5.23 14.39 -1.21
CA THR A 63 4.30 13.90 -2.25
C THR A 63 5.00 12.98 -3.24
N ILE A 64 4.25 12.02 -3.80
CA ILE A 64 4.69 11.08 -4.84
C ILE A 64 3.84 11.23 -6.09
#